data_AF-A0A2V9YSX4-F1
#
_entry.id   AF-A0A2V9YSX4-F1
#
_cell.length_a   1.000
_cell.length_b   1.000
_cell.length_c   1.000
_cell.angle_alpha   90.00
_cell.angle_beta   90.00
_cell.angle_gamma   90.00
#
_symmetry.space_group_name_H-M   'P 1'
#
loop_
_entity.id
_entity.type
_entity.pdbx_description
1 polymer ?
#
loop_
_entity_poly.entity_id
_entity_poly.type
_entity_poly.pdbx_seq_one_letter_code
_entity_poly.pdbx_strand_id
1 'polypeptide(L)'
;MPQLPDIVAFIHALEPGIIAQPIQQTQLTNPFLLRTAEPSITEVEGHTVRELRRIGKGIAIGVEGDLWPVLHLMITGRVHWRQRGARYS
;
A
#
# COMPACT_ATOMS: atom_id res chain seq x y z
N MET A 1 1.71 9.14 15.08
CA MET A 1 2.34 9.29 13.75
C MET A 1 3.49 8.32 13.79
N PRO A 2 3.57 7.30 12.91
CA PRO A 2 4.62 6.32 12.99
C PRO A 2 5.95 7.03 12.82
N GLN A 3 6.90 6.61 13.65
CA GLN A 3 8.27 7.06 13.58
C GLN A 3 9.04 6.23 12.54
N LEU A 4 10.29 6.60 12.28
CA LEU A 4 11.13 5.88 11.33
C LEU A 4 11.25 4.38 11.64
N PRO A 5 11.46 3.94 12.91
CA PRO A 5 11.49 2.52 13.24
C PRO A 5 10.19 1.78 12.90
N ASP A 6 9.04 2.45 13.07
CA ASP A 6 7.74 1.84 12.81
C ASP A 6 7.55 1.55 11.31
N ILE A 7 7.91 2.49 10.44
CA ILE A 7 7.74 2.31 8.99
C ILE A 7 8.61 1.18 8.44
N VAL A 8 9.84 1.06 8.91
CA VAL A 8 10.74 -0.04 8.51
C VAL A 8 10.17 -1.38 8.99
N ALA A 9 9.63 -1.45 10.20
CA ALA A 9 8.96 -2.65 10.69
C ALA A 9 7.72 -3.02 9.85
N PHE A 10 6.91 -2.03 9.44
CA PHE A 10 5.79 -2.27 8.51
C PHE A 10 6.25 -2.80 7.15
N ILE A 11 7.32 -2.24 6.58
CA ILE A 11 7.88 -2.73 5.31
C ILE A 11 8.28 -4.20 5.45
N HIS A 12 9.07 -4.55 6.46
CA HIS A 12 9.47 -5.94 6.70
C HIS A 12 8.31 -6.89 6.95
N ALA A 13 7.24 -6.42 7.59
CA ALA A 13 6.02 -7.22 7.78
C ALA A 13 5.20 -7.40 6.50
N LEU A 14 5.30 -6.46 5.55
CA LEU A 14 4.58 -6.50 4.27
C LEU A 14 5.30 -7.34 3.22
N GLU A 15 6.63 -7.22 3.13
CA GLU A 15 7.45 -7.84 2.08
C GLU A 15 7.06 -9.30 1.77
N PRO A 16 6.93 -10.21 2.76
CA PRO A 16 6.64 -11.62 2.49
C PRO A 16 5.26 -11.87 1.87
N GLY A 17 4.31 -10.96 2.07
CA GLY A 17 2.92 -11.15 1.67
C GLY A 17 2.53 -10.49 0.34
N ILE A 18 3.31 -9.53 -0.15
CA ILE A 18 2.98 -8.81 -1.39
C ILE A 18 4.07 -8.83 -2.46
N ILE A 19 5.35 -9.03 -2.14
CA ILE A 19 6.41 -9.04 -3.17
C ILE A 19 6.16 -10.17 -4.17
N ALA A 20 6.39 -9.88 -5.46
CA ALA A 20 6.15 -10.78 -6.58
C ALA A 20 4.69 -11.24 -6.74
N GLN A 21 3.74 -10.62 -6.03
CA GLN A 21 2.31 -10.85 -6.21
C GLN A 21 1.70 -9.73 -7.05
N PRO A 22 0.77 -10.05 -7.98
CA PRO A 22 0.01 -9.04 -8.70
C PRO A 22 -1.04 -8.41 -7.79
N ILE A 23 -1.26 -7.10 -7.93
CA ILE A 23 -2.42 -6.44 -7.32
C ILE A 23 -3.65 -6.85 -8.12
N GLN A 24 -4.53 -7.66 -7.54
CA GLN A 24 -5.70 -8.16 -8.27
C GLN A 24 -6.85 -7.15 -8.33
N GLN A 25 -7.01 -6.37 -7.26
CA GLN A 25 -8.13 -5.45 -7.11
C GLN A 25 -7.78 -4.38 -6.08
N THR A 26 -8.19 -3.15 -6.35
CA THR A 26 -8.11 -2.02 -5.43
C THR A 26 -9.53 -1.61 -5.03
N GLN A 27 -9.71 -1.32 -3.73
CA GLN A 27 -10.99 -0.83 -3.24
C GLN A 27 -10.75 0.31 -2.25
N LEU A 28 -11.29 1.48 -2.58
CA LEU A 28 -11.29 2.63 -1.69
C LEU A 28 -12.60 2.68 -0.93
N THR A 29 -12.57 2.34 0.35
CA THR A 29 -13.75 2.40 1.24
C THR A 29 -13.93 3.77 1.89
N ASN A 30 -12.88 4.60 1.88
CA ASN A 30 -12.90 5.95 2.40
C ASN A 30 -12.37 6.92 1.33
N PRO A 31 -13.19 7.88 0.84
CA PRO A 31 -12.76 8.82 -0.18
C PRO A 31 -11.61 9.73 0.26
N PHE A 32 -11.39 9.91 1.57
CA PHE A 32 -10.29 10.71 2.11
C PHE A 32 -8.94 9.97 2.15
N LEU A 33 -8.91 8.69 1.78
CA LEU A 33 -7.67 7.91 1.72
C LEU A 33 -6.82 8.31 0.50
N LEU A 34 -7.47 8.63 -0.61
CA LEU A 34 -6.81 8.98 -1.85
C LEU A 34 -6.58 10.49 -1.92
N ARG A 35 -5.32 10.91 -2.07
CA ARG A 35 -4.96 12.32 -2.25
C ARG A 35 -4.77 12.74 -3.72
N THR A 36 -4.54 11.77 -4.60
CA THR A 36 -4.29 12.00 -6.03
C THR A 36 -5.23 11.14 -6.84
N ALA A 37 -6.00 11.72 -7.75
CA ALA A 37 -6.95 11.00 -8.60
C ALA A 37 -6.38 10.54 -9.95
N GLU A 38 -5.20 11.03 -10.34
CA GLU A 38 -4.52 10.71 -11.60
C GLU A 38 -3.01 10.43 -11.37
N PRO A 39 -2.46 9.30 -11.86
CA PRO A 39 -3.17 8.14 -12.41
C PRO A 39 -4.17 7.54 -11.40
N SER A 40 -5.22 6.89 -11.91
CA SER A 40 -6.22 6.24 -11.07
C SER A 40 -5.57 5.15 -10.23
N ILE A 41 -6.02 4.98 -8.98
CA ILE A 41 -5.55 3.88 -8.13
C ILE A 41 -5.79 2.50 -8.77
N THR A 42 -6.79 2.37 -9.64
CA THR A 42 -7.07 1.11 -10.33
C THR A 42 -6.02 0.76 -11.38
N GLU A 43 -5.17 1.70 -11.80
CA GLU A 43 -4.13 1.43 -12.80
C GLU A 43 -3.04 0.48 -12.28
N VAL A 44 -2.90 0.33 -10.96
CA VAL A 44 -1.95 -0.64 -10.41
C VAL A 44 -2.47 -2.08 -10.46
N GLU A 45 -3.75 -2.29 -10.78
CA GLU A 45 -4.32 -3.63 -10.92
C GLU A 45 -3.66 -4.39 -12.08
N GLY A 46 -3.43 -5.69 -11.90
CA GLY A 46 -2.69 -6.55 -12.81
C GLY A 46 -1.17 -6.43 -12.72
N HIS A 47 -0.63 -5.33 -12.17
CA HIS A 47 0.81 -5.14 -12.04
C HIS A 47 1.40 -5.87 -10.84
N THR A 48 2.56 -6.49 -11.03
CA THR A 48 3.28 -7.21 -9.98
C THR A 48 4.03 -6.25 -9.07
N VAL A 49 3.90 -6.42 -7.74
CA VAL A 49 4.72 -5.68 -6.78
C VAL A 49 6.18 -6.12 -6.89
N ARG A 50 7.07 -5.17 -7.14
CA ARG A 50 8.51 -5.40 -7.33
C ARG A 50 9.31 -5.07 -6.09
N GLU A 51 8.94 -4.00 -5.39
CA GLU A 51 9.71 -3.53 -4.24
C GLU A 51 8.88 -2.65 -3.31
N LEU A 52 9.36 -2.51 -2.07
CA LEU A 52 8.84 -1.57 -1.08
C LEU A 52 9.95 -0.58 -0.72
N ARG A 53 9.57 0.70 -0.65
CA ARG A 53 10.50 1.76 -0.24
C ARG A 53 9.86 2.65 0.81
N ARG A 54 10.73 3.22 1.65
CA ARG A 54 10.34 4.33 2.50
C ARG A 54 10.46 5.64 1.72
N ILE A 55 9.40 6.45 1.74
CA ILE A 55 9.46 7.85 1.32
C ILE A 55 8.97 8.71 2.48
N GLY A 56 9.90 9.37 3.17
CA GLY A 56 9.60 10.15 4.37
C GLY A 56 8.96 9.30 5.47
N LYS A 57 7.65 9.50 5.70
CA LYS A 57 6.81 8.75 6.66
C LYS A 57 5.79 7.83 5.98
N GLY A 58 5.88 7.67 4.66
CA GLY A 58 5.04 6.78 3.87
C GLY A 58 5.79 5.53 3.39
N ILE A 59 5.00 4.53 3.02
CA ILE A 59 5.44 3.30 2.38
C ILE A 59 5.06 3.42 0.90
N ALA A 60 6.05 3.45 0.03
CA ALA A 60 5.86 3.43 -1.41
C ALA A 60 5.96 1.98 -1.89
N ILE A 61 4.97 1.53 -2.65
CA ILE A 61 4.88 0.18 -3.19
C ILE A 61 5.18 0.29 -4.69
N GLY A 62 6.34 -0.16 -5.12
CA GLY A 62 6.73 -0.14 -6.53
C GLY A 62 6.12 -1.34 -7.25
N VAL A 63 5.34 -1.09 -8.28
CA VAL A 63 4.79 -2.13 -9.17
C VAL A 63 5.44 -2.05 -10.55
N GLU A 64 5.20 -3.04 -11.41
CA GLU A 64 5.57 -2.97 -12.83
C GLU A 64 5.02 -1.71 -13.50
N GLY A 65 5.72 -1.20 -14.52
CA GLY A 65 5.26 -0.02 -15.27
C GLY A 65 5.49 1.32 -14.55
N ASP A 66 6.46 1.37 -13.62
CA ASP A 66 6.90 2.59 -12.92
C ASP A 66 5.81 3.31 -12.12
N LEU A 67 4.76 2.60 -11.70
CA LEU A 67 3.74 3.11 -10.80
C LEU A 67 4.11 2.87 -9.33
N TRP A 68 3.83 3.87 -8.50
CA TRP A 68 4.20 3.89 -7.08
C TRP A 68 3.06 4.38 -6.19
N PRO A 69 2.07 3.54 -5.85
CA PRO A 69 1.12 3.86 -4.79
C PRO A 69 1.84 4.08 -3.45
N VAL A 70 1.54 5.20 -2.79
CA VAL A 70 2.14 5.59 -1.51
C VAL A 70 1.09 5.56 -0.40
N LEU A 71 1.31 4.71 0.61
CA LEU A 71 0.48 4.62 1.80
C LEU A 71 1.11 5.41 2.95
N HIS A 72 0.34 6.35 3.52
CA HIS A 72 0.73 7.08 4.73
C HIS A 72 -0.15 6.64 5.91
N LEU A 73 0.46 6.02 6.93
CA LEU A 73 -0.27 5.45 8.07
C LEU A 73 -0.76 6.48 9.10
N MET A 74 -0.52 7.78 8.90
CA MET A 74 -1.00 8.87 9.78
C MET A 74 -0.72 8.60 11.26
N ILE A 75 -1.58 8.87 12.25
CA ILE A 75 -1.19 8.65 13.66
C ILE A 75 -1.36 7.20 14.09
N THR A 76 -2.50 6.61 13.75
CA THR A 76 -3.00 5.33 14.26
C THR A 76 -3.25 4.32 13.14
N GLY A 77 -2.94 4.65 11.89
CA GLY A 77 -3.14 3.75 10.76
C GLY A 77 -2.36 2.45 10.93
N ARG A 78 -2.96 1.39 10.41
CA ARG A 78 -2.48 0.01 10.50
C ARG A 78 -2.73 -0.68 9.16
N VAL A 79 -1.91 -1.68 8.88
CA VAL A 79 -2.17 -2.62 7.78
C VAL A 79 -2.58 -3.95 8.39
N HIS A 80 -3.57 -4.59 7.77
CA HIS A 80 -4.12 -5.86 8.24
C HIS A 80 -4.19 -6.84 7.08
N TRP A 81 -3.71 -8.05 7.31
CA TRP A 81 -4.01 -9.17 6.42
C TRP A 81 -5.45 -9.64 6.68
N ARG A 82 -6.24 -9.74 5.63
CA ARG A 82 -7.63 -10.19 5.67
C ARG A 82 -7.87 -11.16 4.51
N GLN A 83 -8.83 -12.08 4.69
CA GLN A 83 -9.31 -12.88 3.57
C GLN A 83 -10.05 -11.99 2.56
N ARG A 84 -10.00 -12.38 1.29
CA ARG A 84 -10.72 -11.69 0.22
C ARG A 84 -12.23 -11.65 0.54
N GLY A 85 -12.85 -10.48 0.40
CA GLY A 85 -14.27 -10.29 0.70
C GLY A 85 -14.61 -10.07 2.18
N ALA A 86 -13.61 -10.03 3.08
CA ALA A 86 -13.85 -9.63 4.46
C ALA A 86 -14.38 -8.18 4.52
N ARG A 87 -15.32 -7.91 5.42
CA ARG A 87 -15.80 -6.55 5.67
C ARG A 87 -14.67 -5.70 6.25
N TYR A 88 -14.46 -4.53 5.68
CA TYR A 88 -13.58 -3.50 6.23
C TYR A 88 -14.22 -2.92 7.49
N SER A 89 -13.49 -2.93 8.61
CA SER A 89 -13.90 -2.42 9.92
C SER A 89 -13.23 -1.09 10.22
#